data_AF-A0A2T1LU20-F1
#
_entry.id   AF-A0A2T1LU20-F1
#
_cell.length_a   1.000
_cell.length_b   1.000
_cell.length_c   1.000
_cell.angle_alpha   90.00
_cell.angle_beta   90.00
_cell.angle_gamma   90.00
#
_symmetry.space_group_name_H-M   'P 1'
#
loop_
_entity.id
_entity.type
_entity.pdbx_description
1 polymer ?
#
loop_
_entity_poly.entity_id
_entity_poly.type
_entity_poly.pdbx_seq_one_letter_code
_entity_poly.pdbx_strand_id
1 'polypeptide(L)' 'MKKESITRISLSIAKKLKDLSDWEKVEAMSDDEALANALDDPDNQPLTYPMSKDVKPFKRIKR' A
#
# COMPACT_ATOMS: atom_id res chain seq x y z
N MET A 1 -6.97 29.88 0.46
CA MET A 1 -7.16 28.43 0.21
C MET A 1 -6.26 28.01 -0.95
N LYS A 2 -5.29 27.11 -0.72
CA LYS A 2 -4.45 26.60 -1.80
C LYS A 2 -5.27 25.59 -2.61
N LYS A 3 -5.40 25.79 -3.92
CA LYS A 3 -5.99 24.81 -4.83
C LYS A 3 -4.96 23.70 -5.05
N GLU A 4 -5.28 22.48 -4.64
CA GLU A 4 -4.45 21.32 -4.94
C GLU A 4 -4.64 20.96 -6.42
N SER A 5 -3.62 21.21 -7.24
CA SER A 5 -3.59 20.78 -8.63
C SER A 5 -3.02 19.36 -8.70
N ILE A 6 -3.87 18.37 -8.94
CA ILE A 6 -3.43 16.99 -9.18
C ILE A 6 -2.64 16.97 -10.49
N THR A 7 -1.34 16.65 -10.42
CA THR A 7 -0.48 16.43 -11.58
C THR A 7 -0.49 14.95 -11.95
N ARG A 8 -1.03 14.63 -13.13
CA ARG A 8 -1.01 13.26 -13.67
C ARG A 8 0.26 13.08 -14.50
N ILE A 9 1.03 12.04 -14.22
CA ILE A 9 2.24 11.68 -14.96
C ILE A 9 2.16 10.23 -15.44
N SER A 10 2.86 9.91 -16.53
CA SER A 10 2.96 8.54 -17.01
C SER A 10 3.93 7.71 -16.16
N LEU A 11 3.78 6.39 -16.18
CA LEU A 11 4.70 5.45 -15.54
C LEU A 11 6.16 5.62 -16.01
N SER A 12 6.36 5.98 -17.28
CA SER A 12 7.69 6.27 -17.85
C SER A 12 8.34 7.53 -17.25
N ILE A 13 7.55 8.50 -16.80
CA ILE A 13 8.03 9.70 -16.10
C ILE A 13 8.26 9.36 -14.62
N ALA A 14 7.34 8.63 -13.98
CA ALA A 14 7.47 8.23 -12.58
C ALA A 14 8.78 7.46 -12.31
N LYS A 15 9.17 6.55 -13.21
CA LYS A 15 10.45 5.80 -13.11
C LYS A 15 11.71 6.68 -13.17
N LYS A 16 11.61 7.90 -13.68
CA LYS A 16 12.71 8.87 -13.76
C LYS A 16 12.76 9.81 -12.56
N LEU A 17 11.72 9.80 -11.72
CA LEU A 17 11.72 10.59 -10.49
C LEU A 17 12.73 10.00 -9.51
N LYS A 18 13.24 10.87 -8.64
CA LYS A 18 14.11 10.45 -7.56
C LYS A 18 13.33 9.47 -6.67
N ASP A 19 13.90 8.29 -6.43
CA ASP A 19 13.37 7.41 -5.41
C ASP A 19 13.61 8.05 -4.04
N LEU A 20 12.52 8.27 -3.31
CA LEU A 20 12.51 8.80 -1.95
C LEU A 20 12.17 7.70 -0.94
N SER A 21 11.97 6.48 -1.42
CA SER A 21 11.67 5.32 -0.58
C SER A 21 12.94 4.88 0.14
N ASP A 22 12.85 4.75 1.46
CA ASP A 22 13.95 4.28 2.29
C ASP A 22 13.86 2.76 2.44
N TRP A 23 14.28 2.04 1.38
CA TRP A 23 14.22 0.57 1.34
C TRP A 23 15.15 -0.09 2.36
N GLU A 24 16.30 0.53 2.67
CA GLU A 24 17.24 0.03 3.67
C GLU A 24 16.59 -0.04 5.06
N LYS A 25 15.81 0.99 5.42
CA LYS A 25 15.05 0.99 6.68
C LYS A 25 13.99 -0.11 6.72
N VAL A 26 13.33 -0.39 5.60
CA VAL A 26 12.32 -1.45 5.50
C VAL A 26 12.97 -2.83 5.63
N GLU A 27 14.11 -3.06 4.97
CA GLU A 27 14.83 -4.33 5.04
C GLU A 27 15.44 -4.62 6.42
N ALA A 28 15.80 -3.57 7.16
CA ALA A 28 16.35 -3.69 8.51
C ALA A 28 15.27 -3.77 9.62
N MET A 29 13.99 -3.63 9.28
CA MET A 29 12.90 -3.63 10.25
C MET A 29 12.71 -5.01 10.88
N SER A 30 12.62 -5.04 12.22
CA SER A 30 12.33 -6.29 12.94
C SER A 30 10.86 -6.70 12.80
N ASP A 31 10.56 -7.98 13.02
CA ASP A 31 9.19 -8.51 12.94
C ASP A 31 8.25 -7.81 13.95
N ASP A 32 8.74 -7.51 15.16
CA ASP A 32 7.96 -6.82 16.20
C ASP A 32 7.61 -5.38 15.78
N GLU A 33 8.56 -4.66 15.18
CA GLU A 33 8.34 -3.32 14.66
C GLU A 33 7.41 -3.33 13.44
N ALA A 34 7.55 -4.33 12.56
CA ALA A 34 6.67 -4.51 11.42
C ALA A 34 5.23 -4.77 11.86
N LEU A 35 5.04 -5.59 12.90
CA LEU A 35 3.73 -5.86 13.48
C LEU A 35 3.12 -4.61 14.11
N ALA A 36 3.88 -3.86 14.90
CA ALA A 36 3.42 -2.62 15.51
C ALA A 36 2.97 -1.60 14.44
N ASN A 37 3.79 -1.39 13.40
CA ASN A 37 3.44 -0.51 12.27
C ASN A 37 2.17 -0.99 11.56
N ALA A 38 2.01 -2.30 11.39
CA ALA A 38 0.84 -2.89 10.77
C ALA A 38 -0.44 -2.71 11.61
N LEU A 39 -0.35 -2.70 12.94
CA LEU A 39 -1.51 -2.46 13.82
C LEU A 39 -1.90 -0.98 13.87
N ASP A 40 -0.92 -0.09 13.76
CA ASP A 40 -1.14 1.36 13.77
C ASP A 40 -1.66 1.89 12.42
N ASP A 41 -1.54 1.11 11.34
CA ASP A 41 -1.99 1.50 10.01
C ASP A 41 -3.53 1.44 9.91
N PRO A 42 -4.21 2.60 9.69
CA PRO A 42 -5.67 2.64 9.54
C PRO A 42 -6.19 1.89 8.32
N ASP A 43 -5.34 1.64 7.31
CA ASP A 43 -5.71 0.88 6.11
C ASP A 43 -5.54 -0.64 6.31
N ASN A 44 -4.86 -1.07 7.37
CA ASN A 44 -4.66 -2.48 7.69
C ASN A 44 -5.70 -3.05 8.67
N GLN A 45 -6.92 -2.53 8.62
CA GLN A 45 -8.01 -3.02 9.45
C GLN A 45 -8.44 -4.44 9.04
N PRO A 46 -8.76 -5.32 10.00
CA PRO A 46 -9.30 -6.63 9.68
C PRO A 46 -10.64 -6.49 8.92
N LEU A 47 -10.85 -7.32 7.91
CA LEU A 47 -12.11 -7.39 7.18
C LEU A 47 -13.23 -7.82 8.14
N THR A 48 -14.22 -6.95 8.33
CA THR A 48 -15.40 -7.28 9.14
C THR A 48 -16.33 -8.24 8.37
N TYR A 49 -17.12 -9.05 9.09
CA TYR A 49 -18.07 -10.00 8.49
C TYR A 49 -19.00 -9.40 7.41
N PRO A 50 -19.61 -8.20 7.56
CA PRO A 50 -20.38 -7.60 6.46
C PRO A 50 -19.51 -7.26 5.25
N MET A 51 -18.28 -6.76 5.46
CA MET A 51 -17.35 -6.40 4.38
C MET A 51 -16.91 -7.62 3.55
N SER A 52 -16.70 -8.77 4.20
CA SER A 52 -16.26 -10.01 3.55
C SER A 52 -17.25 -10.61 2.55
N LYS A 53 -18.56 -10.30 2.68
CA LYS A 53 -19.61 -10.83 1.79
C LYS A 53 -19.56 -10.22 0.39
N ASP A 54 -19.07 -9.00 0.28
CA ASP A 54 -18.99 -8.26 -0.98
C ASP A 54 -17.67 -8.51 -1.73
N VAL A 55 -16.70 -9.17 -1.08
CA VAL A 55 -15.44 -9.56 -1.71
C VAL A 55 -15.67 -10.75 -2.63
N LYS A 56 -15.60 -10.50 -3.94
CA LYS A 56 -15.71 -11.57 -4.95
C LYS A 56 -14.47 -12.46 -4.93
N PRO A 57 -14.62 -13.80 -4.84
CA PRO A 57 -13.46 -14.69 -4.92
C PRO A 57 -12.82 -14.58 -6.31
N PHE A 58 -11.50 -14.40 -6.35
CA PHE A 58 -10.77 -14.38 -7.61
C PHE A 58 -10.69 -15.81 -8.17
N LYS A 59 -11.07 -16.00 -9.44
CA LYS A 59 -10.93 -17.31 -10.09
C LYS A 59 -9.45 -17.57 -10.35
N ARG A 60 -8.89 -18.59 -9.70
CA ARG A 60 -7.51 -19.03 -9.94
C ARG A 60 -7.38 -19.60 -11.35
N ILE A 61 -6.62 -18.94 -12.21
CA ILE A 61 -6.26 -19.46 -13.53
C ILE A 61 -5.19 -20.54 -13.32
N LYS A 62 -5.47 -21.78 -13.71
CA LYS A 62 -4.45 -22.83 -13.76
C LYS A 62 -3.54 -22.53 -14.96
N ARG A 63 -2.24 -22.41 -14.70
CA ARG A 63 -1.20 -22.36 -15.74
C ARG A 63 -1.05 -23.73 -16.40
#